data_AF-A0A8C8VLA3-F1
#
_entry.id   AF-A0A8C8VLA3-F1
#
_cell.length_a   1.000
_cell.length_b   1.000
_cell.length_c   1.000
_cell.angle_alpha   90.00
_cell.angle_beta   90.00
_cell.angle_gamma   90.00
#
_symmetry.space_group_name_H-M   'P 1'
#
loop_
_entity.id
_entity.type
_entity.pdbx_description
1 polymer ?
#
loop_
_entity_poly.entity_id
_entity_poly.type
_entity_poly.pdbx_seq_one_letter_code
_entity_poly.pdbx_strand_id
1 'polypeptide(L)'
;MGCVFAHEHNATVCLLLLKRHTRTCRRKKGIKMRGGHTTEILRLLSSLSQSYSPRHYIFADTDKMSEDKISSFEQKRAETFSNSQFTLNRIPRCREVQQSWSSSILTTVYSIFYSFPLTFKLKPDLILCNGPGTCVPVCLSALLLGILGLKKVIIVYVESICRVETLSLSGKILYYFSDYFIVQWPALKEKYPKSVYLGRIV
;
A
#
# COMPACT_ATOMS: atom_id res chain seq x y z
N MET A 1 6.11 -18.86 23.52
CA MET A 1 4.74 -18.62 23.01
C MET A 1 4.82 -18.34 21.51
N GLY A 2 4.68 -19.37 20.67
CA GLY A 2 4.70 -19.24 19.22
C GLY A 2 3.44 -18.58 18.71
N CYS A 3 3.58 -17.49 17.96
CA CYS A 3 2.49 -16.96 17.15
C CYS A 3 2.17 -17.99 16.08
N VAL A 4 1.02 -18.64 16.20
CA VAL A 4 0.41 -19.45 15.15
C VAL A 4 0.12 -18.52 13.97
N PHE A 5 1.02 -18.53 12.98
CA PHE A 5 0.85 -17.82 11.72
C PHE A 5 -0.27 -18.51 10.94
N ALA A 6 -1.43 -17.89 10.88
CA ALA A 6 -2.42 -18.22 9.86
C ALA A 6 -1.75 -17.98 8.50
N HIS A 7 -1.69 -19.05 7.72
CA HIS A 7 -1.18 -19.12 6.36
C HIS A 7 -2.15 -18.36 5.43
N GLU A 8 -2.24 -17.03 5.55
CA GLU A 8 -3.07 -16.22 4.64
C GLU A 8 -2.21 -15.71 3.47
N HIS A 9 -2.46 -16.31 2.32
CA HIS A 9 -1.78 -16.06 1.06
C HIS A 9 -1.93 -14.59 0.60
N ASN A 10 -0.82 -13.85 0.57
CA ASN A 10 -0.47 -12.75 -0.35
C ASN A 10 -1.59 -11.77 -0.78
N ALA A 11 -2.27 -11.15 0.17
CA ALA A 11 -3.15 -10.04 -0.14
C ALA A 11 -2.34 -8.72 -0.24
N THR A 12 -2.38 -8.00 -1.38
CA THR A 12 -1.65 -6.73 -1.56
C THR A 12 -2.62 -5.67 -2.03
N VAL A 13 -2.76 -4.59 -1.26
CA VAL A 13 -3.53 -3.40 -1.67
C VAL A 13 -2.56 -2.25 -1.81
N CYS A 14 -2.44 -1.71 -3.01
CA CYS A 14 -1.82 -0.41 -3.26
C CYS A 14 -2.95 0.59 -3.42
N LEU A 15 -3.00 1.58 -2.55
CA LEU A 15 -4.03 2.61 -2.61
C LEU A 15 -3.45 3.88 -3.21
N LEU A 16 -4.10 4.35 -4.25
CA LEU A 16 -3.87 5.64 -4.85
C LEU A 16 -4.91 6.62 -4.34
N LEU A 17 -4.43 7.68 -3.70
CA LEU A 17 -5.24 8.74 -3.14
C LEU A 17 -5.04 10.02 -3.97
N LEU A 18 -6.15 10.55 -4.46
CA LEU A 18 -6.23 11.90 -4.99
C LEU A 18 -6.73 12.83 -3.90
N LYS A 19 -6.01 13.92 -3.66
CA LYS A 19 -6.36 14.90 -2.63
C LYS A 19 -7.06 16.07 -3.31
N ARG A 20 -8.34 16.27 -3.02
CA ARG A 20 -8.96 17.58 -3.23
C ARG A 20 -8.41 18.55 -2.18
N HIS A 21 -7.99 19.72 -2.64
CA HIS A 21 -7.13 20.65 -1.90
C HIS A 21 -7.75 21.14 -0.57
N THR A 22 -7.51 20.43 0.54
CA THR A 22 -7.69 20.96 1.91
C THR A 22 -6.70 20.34 2.90
N ARG A 23 -6.17 21.16 3.80
CA ARG A 23 -5.20 20.78 4.85
C ARG A 23 -5.94 20.39 6.12
N THR A 24 -6.01 19.09 6.44
CA THR A 24 -6.14 18.62 7.84
C THR A 24 -5.80 17.14 7.94
N CYS A 25 -4.81 16.79 8.77
CA CYS A 25 -4.50 15.43 9.17
C CYS A 25 -4.65 15.36 10.70
N ARG A 26 -5.66 14.65 11.21
CA ARG A 26 -5.83 14.40 12.65
C ARG A 26 -5.22 13.04 13.01
N ARG A 27 -4.24 13.02 13.91
CA ARG A 27 -3.65 11.81 14.51
C ARG A 27 -4.53 11.31 15.66
N LYS A 28 -4.87 10.01 15.70
CA LYS A 28 -5.38 9.33 16.90
C LYS A 28 -4.82 7.89 17.03
N LYS A 29 -4.73 7.44 18.29
CA LYS A 29 -3.98 6.28 18.83
C LYS A 29 -4.59 4.91 18.48
N GLY A 30 -3.70 3.91 18.46
CA GLY A 30 -3.90 2.54 17.95
C GLY A 30 -4.80 1.61 18.76
N ILE A 31 -5.32 0.60 18.05
CA ILE A 31 -6.25 -0.42 18.51
C ILE A 31 -5.79 -1.78 17.94
N LYS A 32 -5.47 -2.72 18.84
CA LYS A 32 -5.06 -4.12 18.60
C LYS A 32 -6.03 -4.86 17.65
N MET A 33 -5.58 -5.64 16.63
CA MET A 33 -6.28 -6.85 16.09
C MET A 33 -5.50 -7.70 15.05
N ARG A 34 -6.07 -8.89 14.75
CA ARG A 34 -5.61 -10.05 13.94
C ARG A 34 -5.58 -9.84 12.41
N GLY A 35 -4.42 -10.07 11.79
CA GLY A 35 -4.14 -10.79 10.53
C GLY A 35 -4.58 -10.22 9.17
N GLY A 36 -3.62 -9.72 8.36
CA GLY A 36 -3.74 -9.51 6.90
C GLY A 36 -3.34 -8.10 6.42
N HIS A 37 -2.49 -8.01 5.39
CA HIS A 37 -2.03 -6.73 4.81
C HIS A 37 -3.18 -5.80 4.40
N THR A 38 -4.22 -6.32 3.73
CA THR A 38 -5.40 -5.54 3.34
C THR A 38 -6.12 -4.93 4.54
N THR A 39 -6.25 -5.68 5.64
CA THR A 39 -6.90 -5.23 6.87
C THR A 39 -6.12 -4.07 7.52
N GLU A 40 -4.78 -4.12 7.49
CA GLU A 40 -3.92 -3.04 7.99
C GLU A 40 -4.19 -1.73 7.23
N ILE A 41 -4.22 -1.77 5.89
CA ILE A 41 -4.50 -0.59 5.05
C ILE A 41 -5.91 -0.05 5.28
N LEU A 42 -6.93 -0.90 5.31
CA LEU A 42 -8.32 -0.47 5.53
C LEU A 42 -8.51 0.24 6.88
N ARG A 43 -7.75 -0.14 7.91
CA ARG A 43 -7.74 0.57 9.20
C ARG A 43 -6.98 1.89 9.16
N LEU A 44 -5.85 1.97 8.46
CA LEU A 44 -5.22 3.27 8.20
C LEU A 44 -6.20 4.21 7.49
N LEU A 45 -7.00 3.66 6.58
CA LEU A 45 -8.00 4.39 5.82
C LEU A 45 -9.20 4.83 6.64
N SER A 46 -9.64 4.05 7.63
CA SER A 46 -10.73 4.48 8.52
C SER A 46 -10.38 5.77 9.26
N SER A 47 -9.09 6.00 9.49
CA SER A 47 -8.56 7.21 10.14
C SER A 47 -8.29 8.37 9.17
N LEU A 48 -8.31 8.14 7.85
CA LEU A 48 -8.05 9.16 6.84
C LEU A 48 -9.31 10.01 6.56
N SER A 49 -9.10 11.32 6.40
CA SER A 49 -10.17 12.28 6.10
C SER A 49 -10.83 12.06 4.74
N GLN A 50 -12.05 12.56 4.55
CA GLN A 50 -12.78 12.52 3.27
C GLN A 50 -12.10 13.31 2.14
N SER A 51 -11.12 14.17 2.46
CA SER A 51 -10.34 14.96 1.49
C SER A 51 -9.61 14.12 0.43
N TYR A 52 -9.44 12.83 0.70
CA TYR A 52 -8.83 11.85 -0.19
C TYR A 52 -9.90 11.10 -1.00
N SER A 53 -10.62 11.82 -1.87
CA SER A 53 -11.66 11.28 -2.76
C SER A 53 -11.46 11.90 -4.16
N PRO A 54 -11.50 11.12 -5.26
CA PRO A 54 -11.78 9.68 -5.31
C PRO A 54 -10.61 8.80 -4.85
N ARG A 55 -10.92 7.59 -4.37
CA ARG A 55 -9.95 6.57 -3.93
C ARG A 55 -9.82 5.48 -4.98
N HIS A 56 -8.60 5.13 -5.37
CA HIS A 56 -8.38 4.01 -6.29
C HIS A 56 -7.60 2.91 -5.61
N TYR A 57 -8.23 1.76 -5.46
CA TYR A 57 -7.63 0.56 -4.89
C TYR A 57 -7.06 -0.29 -6.01
N ILE A 58 -5.82 -0.71 -5.84
CA ILE A 58 -5.11 -1.62 -6.73
C ILE A 58 -4.80 -2.89 -5.95
N PHE A 59 -5.24 -4.04 -6.46
CA PHE A 59 -4.95 -5.33 -5.84
C PHE A 59 -4.65 -6.39 -6.89
N ALA A 60 -4.11 -7.52 -6.44
CA ALA A 60 -3.81 -8.66 -7.29
C ALA A 60 -5.09 -9.32 -7.82
N ASP A 61 -5.12 -9.72 -9.08
CA ASP A 61 -6.29 -10.37 -9.70
C ASP A 61 -6.74 -11.64 -8.94
N THR A 62 -5.80 -12.43 -8.42
CA THR A 62 -6.10 -13.64 -7.67
C THR A 62 -6.66 -13.40 -6.26
N ASP A 63 -6.83 -12.15 -5.83
CA ASP A 63 -7.16 -11.77 -4.45
C ASP A 63 -8.61 -11.28 -4.29
N LYS A 64 -9.54 -12.23 -4.46
CA LYS A 64 -10.98 -11.99 -4.32
C LYS A 64 -11.37 -11.55 -2.90
N MET A 65 -10.65 -12.05 -1.88
CA MET A 65 -10.91 -11.69 -0.48
C MET A 65 -10.64 -10.21 -0.20
N SER A 66 -9.62 -9.62 -0.83
CA SER A 66 -9.36 -8.18 -0.68
C SER A 66 -10.44 -7.32 -1.33
N GLU A 67 -10.93 -7.73 -2.49
CA GLU A 67 -12.02 -7.04 -3.18
C GLU A 67 -13.28 -6.97 -2.32
N ASP A 68 -13.67 -8.10 -1.72
CA ASP A 68 -14.84 -8.17 -0.84
C ASP A 68 -14.66 -7.31 0.43
N LYS A 69 -13.45 -7.32 1.02
CA LYS A 69 -13.12 -6.49 2.19
C LYS A 69 -13.16 -5.00 1.88
N ILE A 70 -12.61 -4.57 0.73
CA ILE A 70 -12.62 -3.16 0.30
C ILE A 70 -14.05 -2.71 0.02
N SER A 71 -14.82 -3.52 -0.70
CA SER A 71 -16.22 -3.21 -1.02
C SER A 71 -17.07 -3.06 0.23
N SER A 72 -16.93 -4.00 1.18
CA SER A 72 -17.61 -3.94 2.48
C SER A 72 -17.22 -2.71 3.29
N PHE A 73 -15.95 -2.30 3.23
CA PHE A 73 -15.44 -1.11 3.92
C PHE A 73 -16.01 0.18 3.32
N GLU A 74 -16.01 0.31 1.99
CA GLU A 74 -16.52 1.49 1.31
C GLU A 74 -18.04 1.59 1.40
N GLN A 75 -18.78 0.48 1.40
CA GLN A 75 -20.24 0.48 1.64
C GLN A 75 -20.59 1.06 3.02
N LYS A 76 -19.97 0.54 4.08
CA LYS A 76 -20.14 1.09 5.45
C LYS A 76 -19.76 2.57 5.53
N ARG A 77 -18.79 2.99 4.71
CA ARG A 77 -18.35 4.38 4.67
C ARG A 77 -19.31 5.27 3.88
N ALA A 78 -19.95 4.75 2.83
CA ALA A 78 -20.95 5.46 2.04
C ALA A 78 -22.19 5.80 2.88
N GLU A 79 -22.56 4.95 3.84
CA GLU A 79 -23.61 5.23 4.84
C GLU A 79 -23.29 6.48 5.69
N THR A 80 -22.00 6.72 5.96
CA THR A 80 -21.55 7.87 6.75
C THR A 80 -21.23 9.10 5.89
N PHE A 81 -20.85 8.90 4.62
CA PHE A 81 -20.36 9.96 3.73
C PHE A 81 -20.98 9.84 2.33
N SER A 82 -21.93 10.71 1.99
CA SER A 82 -22.69 10.70 0.73
C SER A 82 -21.89 10.90 -0.56
N ASN A 83 -20.63 11.36 -0.48
CA ASN A 83 -19.76 11.65 -1.63
C ASN A 83 -18.52 10.72 -1.72
N SER A 84 -18.58 9.50 -1.19
CA SER A 84 -17.47 8.54 -1.29
C SER A 84 -17.43 7.90 -2.69
N GLN A 85 -16.52 8.36 -3.55
CA GLN A 85 -16.22 7.70 -4.82
C GLN A 85 -14.98 6.82 -4.68
N PHE A 86 -15.08 5.57 -5.15
CA PHE A 86 -13.96 4.65 -5.19
C PHE A 86 -13.91 3.88 -6.51
N THR A 87 -12.73 3.40 -6.88
CA THR A 87 -12.51 2.51 -8.03
C THR A 87 -11.65 1.34 -7.62
N LEU A 88 -11.97 0.17 -8.16
CA LEU A 88 -11.22 -1.06 -7.97
C LEU A 88 -10.48 -1.37 -9.27
N ASN A 89 -9.16 -1.53 -9.21
CA ASN A 89 -8.33 -1.90 -10.35
C ASN A 89 -7.55 -3.17 -10.01
N ARG A 90 -7.55 -4.13 -10.92
CA ARG A 90 -6.82 -5.39 -10.76
C ARG A 90 -5.52 -5.32 -11.54
N ILE A 91 -4.43 -5.80 -10.96
CA ILE A 91 -3.13 -5.94 -11.61
C ILE A 91 -2.68 -7.41 -11.51
N PRO A 92 -2.08 -7.98 -12.56
CA PRO A 92 -1.50 -9.33 -12.48
C PRO A 92 -0.46 -9.42 -11.35
N ARG A 93 -0.42 -10.54 -10.64
CA ARG A 93 0.59 -10.73 -9.58
C ARG A 93 1.99 -10.71 -10.16
N CYS A 94 2.90 -9.95 -9.53
CA CYS A 94 4.29 -9.85 -9.97
C CYS A 94 5.09 -11.15 -9.75
N ARG A 95 4.61 -12.08 -8.91
CA ARG A 95 5.25 -13.38 -8.65
C ARG A 95 4.24 -14.44 -8.21
N GLU A 96 4.20 -15.56 -8.92
CA GLU A 96 3.61 -16.80 -8.41
C GLU A 96 4.59 -17.58 -7.53
N VAL A 97 4.08 -18.31 -6.55
CA VAL A 97 4.90 -19.12 -5.64
C VAL A 97 5.57 -20.22 -6.48
N GLN A 98 6.90 -20.24 -6.51
CA GLN A 98 7.82 -21.12 -7.28
C GLN A 98 8.45 -20.61 -8.59
N GLN A 99 8.39 -19.31 -8.93
CA GLN A 99 9.14 -18.81 -10.09
C GLN A 99 10.63 -18.50 -9.81
N SER A 100 11.47 -18.73 -10.83
CA SER A 100 12.90 -18.43 -10.83
C SER A 100 13.18 -16.92 -10.67
N TRP A 101 14.35 -16.60 -10.10
CA TRP A 101 14.74 -15.23 -9.79
C TRP A 101 14.88 -14.32 -11.02
N SER A 102 15.28 -14.90 -12.17
CA SER A 102 15.41 -14.21 -13.46
C SER A 102 14.06 -13.86 -14.09
N SER A 103 13.12 -14.80 -14.11
CA SER A 103 11.75 -14.54 -14.60
C SER A 103 11.00 -13.53 -13.73
N SER A 104 11.31 -13.47 -12.43
CA SER A 104 10.71 -12.50 -11.48
C SER A 104 11.05 -11.04 -11.81
N ILE A 105 12.21 -10.76 -12.41
CA ILE A 105 12.61 -9.40 -12.82
C ILE A 105 11.80 -9.00 -14.06
N LEU A 106 11.69 -9.90 -15.05
CA LEU A 106 10.92 -9.66 -16.27
C LEU A 106 9.43 -9.44 -15.97
N THR A 107 8.84 -10.23 -15.07
CA THR A 107 7.44 -10.03 -14.65
C THR A 107 7.26 -8.72 -13.89
N THR A 108 8.24 -8.32 -13.07
CA THR A 108 8.23 -7.02 -12.38
C THR A 108 8.27 -5.86 -13.37
N VAL A 109 9.14 -5.93 -14.38
CA VAL A 109 9.23 -4.93 -15.47
C VAL A 109 7.93 -4.88 -16.27
N TYR A 110 7.36 -6.03 -16.62
CA TYR A 110 6.05 -6.11 -17.28
C TYR A 110 4.94 -5.47 -16.43
N SER A 111 4.92 -5.72 -15.12
CA SER A 111 3.99 -5.07 -14.19
C SER A 111 4.24 -3.56 -14.05
N ILE A 112 5.47 -3.07 -14.22
CA ILE A 112 5.76 -1.63 -14.30
C ILE A 112 5.10 -1.06 -15.54
N PHE A 113 5.32 -1.65 -16.72
CA PHE A 113 4.70 -1.21 -17.96
C PHE A 113 3.17 -1.28 -17.92
N TYR A 114 2.58 -2.24 -17.20
CA TYR A 114 1.14 -2.31 -17.02
C TYR A 114 0.60 -1.26 -16.02
N SER A 115 1.34 -1.01 -14.93
CA SER A 115 0.93 -0.04 -13.89
C SER A 115 1.21 1.42 -14.28
N PHE A 116 2.12 1.66 -15.22
CA PHE A 116 2.46 3.00 -15.71
C PHE A 116 1.28 3.74 -16.36
N PRO A 117 0.57 3.20 -17.38
CA PRO A 117 -0.58 3.88 -17.98
C PRO A 117 -1.70 4.10 -16.98
N LEU A 118 -1.88 3.17 -16.03
CA LEU A 118 -2.85 3.32 -14.94
C LEU A 118 -2.49 4.51 -14.05
N THR A 119 -1.24 4.58 -13.58
CA THR A 119 -0.76 5.68 -12.73
C THR A 119 -0.75 7.02 -13.50
N PHE A 120 -0.41 7.00 -14.79
CA PHE A 120 -0.42 8.17 -15.66
C PHE A 120 -1.84 8.70 -15.93
N LYS A 121 -2.84 7.80 -16.05
CA LYS A 121 -4.25 8.19 -16.21
C LYS A 121 -4.84 8.71 -14.91
N LEU A 122 -4.57 8.03 -13.79
CA LEU A 122 -5.11 8.39 -12.47
C LEU A 122 -4.42 9.61 -11.86
N LYS A 123 -3.15 9.86 -12.19
CA LYS A 123 -2.31 10.96 -11.67
C LYS A 123 -2.48 11.16 -10.15
N PRO A 124 -2.24 10.14 -9.32
CA PRO A 124 -2.43 10.22 -7.88
C PRO A 124 -1.57 11.33 -7.23
N ASP A 125 -2.03 11.89 -6.12
CA ASP A 125 -1.22 12.81 -5.30
C ASP A 125 -0.39 12.03 -4.26
N LEU A 126 -0.93 10.91 -3.80
CA LEU A 126 -0.39 10.10 -2.73
C LEU A 126 -0.60 8.61 -3.04
N ILE A 127 0.43 7.82 -2.85
CA ILE A 127 0.37 6.35 -2.85
C ILE A 127 0.57 5.88 -1.42
N LEU A 128 -0.41 5.16 -0.90
CA LEU A 128 -0.29 4.43 0.36
C LEU A 128 -0.25 2.94 0.05
N CYS A 129 0.83 2.28 0.41
CA CYS A 129 0.99 0.85 0.13
C CYS A 129 1.62 0.11 1.31
N ASN A 130 1.26 -1.16 1.45
CA ASN A 130 1.88 -2.12 2.34
C ASN A 130 2.09 -3.45 1.62
N GLY A 131 2.90 -4.32 2.21
CA GLY A 131 2.97 -5.72 1.79
C GLY A 131 3.95 -6.02 0.65
N PRO A 132 3.80 -7.20 -0.01
CA PRO A 132 4.83 -7.82 -0.84
C PRO A 132 4.95 -7.20 -2.25
N GLY A 133 5.79 -7.80 -3.11
CA GLY A 133 6.37 -7.23 -4.34
C GLY A 133 5.44 -6.48 -5.30
N THR A 134 4.12 -6.73 -5.30
CA THR A 134 3.15 -6.10 -6.20
C THR A 134 3.05 -4.57 -6.01
N CYS A 135 3.36 -4.05 -4.82
CA CYS A 135 3.39 -2.60 -4.60
C CYS A 135 4.61 -1.91 -5.26
N VAL A 136 5.70 -2.65 -5.51
CA VAL A 136 6.95 -2.08 -6.04
C VAL A 136 6.76 -1.51 -7.45
N PRO A 137 6.15 -2.22 -8.41
CA PRO A 137 5.88 -1.66 -9.73
C PRO A 137 5.04 -0.39 -9.73
N VAL A 138 3.99 -0.34 -8.90
CA VAL A 138 3.10 0.83 -8.83
C VAL A 138 3.86 2.05 -8.28
N CYS A 139 4.69 1.84 -7.25
CA CYS A 139 5.52 2.90 -6.69
C CYS A 139 6.60 3.38 -7.67
N LEU A 140 7.24 2.45 -8.40
CA LEU A 140 8.22 2.79 -9.43
C LEU A 140 7.57 3.56 -10.59
N SER A 141 6.39 3.15 -11.04
CA SER A 141 5.61 3.89 -12.04
C SER A 141 5.31 5.32 -11.60
N ALA A 142 4.98 5.53 -10.32
CA ALA A 142 4.76 6.86 -9.77
C ALA A 142 6.04 7.69 -9.66
N LEU A 143 7.16 7.05 -9.30
CA LEU A 143 8.47 7.69 -9.31
C LEU A 143 8.86 8.14 -10.73
N LEU A 144 8.60 7.30 -11.74
CA LEU A 144 8.82 7.63 -13.15
C LEU A 144 8.00 8.86 -13.58
N LEU A 145 6.74 8.99 -13.14
CA LEU A 145 5.95 10.21 -13.39
C LEU A 145 6.58 11.47 -12.79
N GLY A 146 7.20 11.34 -11.62
CA GLY A 146 7.95 12.42 -10.97
C GLY A 146 9.21 12.79 -11.74
N ILE A 147 9.99 11.78 -12.16
CA ILE A 147 11.22 11.96 -12.95
C ILE A 147 10.92 12.62 -14.31
N LEU A 148 9.81 12.23 -14.96
CA LEU A 148 9.36 12.83 -16.22
C LEU A 148 8.77 14.25 -16.07
N GLY A 149 8.73 14.80 -14.85
CA GLY A 149 8.22 16.15 -14.59
C GLY A 149 6.71 16.31 -14.75
N LEU A 150 5.97 15.20 -14.89
CA LEU A 150 4.54 15.21 -15.18
C LEU A 150 3.70 15.48 -13.92
N LYS A 151 4.01 14.74 -12.85
CA LYS A 151 3.38 14.92 -11.54
C LYS A 151 4.25 14.32 -10.45
N LYS A 152 4.51 15.10 -9.40
CA LYS A 152 5.14 14.59 -8.19
C LYS A 152 4.10 13.84 -7.35
N VAL A 153 4.34 12.55 -7.16
CA VAL A 153 3.48 11.68 -6.34
C VAL A 153 4.20 11.39 -5.03
N ILE A 154 3.51 11.56 -3.91
CA ILE A 154 4.07 11.23 -2.58
C ILE A 154 3.90 9.72 -2.35
N ILE A 155 4.98 9.01 -2.05
CA ILE A 155 4.96 7.57 -1.78
C ILE A 155 5.11 7.32 -0.28
N VAL A 156 4.07 6.74 0.33
CA VAL A 156 4.04 6.30 1.72
C VAL A 156 4.01 4.78 1.75
N TYR A 157 5.11 4.18 2.21
CA TYR A 157 5.19 2.74 2.43
C TYR A 157 5.03 2.42 3.91
N VAL A 158 4.16 1.46 4.23
CA VAL A 158 3.99 0.94 5.59
C VAL A 158 4.49 -0.49 5.62
N GLU A 159 5.56 -0.73 6.38
CA GLU A 159 6.06 -2.09 6.61
C GLU A 159 5.08 -2.86 7.51
N SER A 160 4.96 -4.16 7.22
CA SER A 160 4.01 -5.04 7.90
C SER A 160 4.38 -5.26 9.36
N ILE A 161 3.36 -5.45 10.21
CA ILE A 161 3.56 -5.72 11.64
C ILE A 161 4.33 -7.03 11.87
N CYS A 162 4.24 -7.98 10.94
CA CYS A 162 4.93 -9.27 11.03
C CYS A 162 6.46 -9.16 10.90
N ARG A 163 6.97 -8.00 10.48
CA ARG A 163 8.41 -7.75 10.31
C ARG A 163 8.96 -7.05 11.53
N VAL A 164 9.47 -7.83 12.48
CA VAL A 164 10.00 -7.32 13.76
C VAL A 164 11.48 -6.97 13.66
N GLU A 165 12.28 -7.82 13.00
CA GLU A 165 13.75 -7.73 13.01
C GLU A 165 14.35 -7.30 11.66
N THR A 166 13.68 -7.63 10.56
CA THR A 166 14.18 -7.39 9.20
C THR A 166 13.08 -6.86 8.28
N LEU A 167 13.44 -5.94 7.39
CA LEU A 167 12.54 -5.44 6.35
C LEU A 167 12.23 -6.53 5.32
N SER A 168 11.04 -6.47 4.75
CA SER A 168 10.68 -7.27 3.59
C SER A 168 11.55 -6.91 2.38
N LEU A 169 11.62 -7.78 1.36
CA LEU A 169 12.36 -7.48 0.13
C LEU A 169 11.82 -6.20 -0.54
N SER A 170 10.50 -6.07 -0.62
CA SER A 170 9.82 -4.85 -1.07
C SER A 170 10.17 -3.65 -0.19
N GLY A 171 10.18 -3.83 1.13
CA GLY A 171 10.57 -2.79 2.09
C GLY A 171 11.99 -2.32 1.90
N LYS A 172 12.95 -3.21 1.63
CA LYS A 172 14.34 -2.83 1.33
C LYS A 172 14.45 -1.98 0.06
N ILE A 173 13.67 -2.31 -0.98
CA ILE A 173 13.63 -1.55 -2.23
C ILE A 173 12.98 -0.18 -1.98
N LEU A 174 11.77 -0.18 -1.43
CA LEU A 174 10.98 1.03 -1.21
C LEU A 174 11.54 1.93 -0.11
N TYR A 175 12.42 1.45 0.75
CA TYR A 175 13.16 2.29 1.70
C TYR A 175 13.92 3.41 1.00
N TYR A 176 14.51 3.14 -0.17
CA TYR A 176 15.24 4.14 -0.94
C TYR A 176 14.30 5.05 -1.74
N PHE A 177 13.23 4.50 -2.31
CA PHE A 177 12.36 5.22 -3.25
C PHE A 177 11.12 5.90 -2.63
N SER A 178 10.73 5.53 -1.40
CA SER A 178 9.60 6.16 -0.72
C SER A 178 9.98 7.51 -0.09
N ASP A 179 9.04 8.45 -0.12
CA ASP A 179 9.13 9.71 0.61
C ASP A 179 8.97 9.46 2.11
N TYR A 180 8.01 8.63 2.50
CA TYR A 180 7.78 8.25 3.90
C TYR A 180 7.79 6.73 4.04
N PHE A 181 8.75 6.24 4.80
CA PHE A 181 8.86 4.82 5.14
C PHE A 181 8.44 4.59 6.58
N ILE A 182 7.30 3.96 6.82
CA ILE A 182 6.73 3.78 8.15
C ILE A 182 7.06 2.38 8.68
N VAL A 183 7.60 2.33 9.90
CA VAL A 183 7.87 1.09 10.64
C VAL A 183 7.08 1.04 11.94
N GLN A 184 6.72 -0.17 12.34
CA GLN A 184 5.90 -0.42 13.54
C GLN A 184 6.70 -0.91 14.74
N TRP A 185 8.00 -1.21 14.56
CA TRP A 185 8.89 -1.71 15.59
C TRP A 185 10.08 -0.77 15.83
N PRO A 186 10.43 -0.47 17.09
CA PRO A 186 11.52 0.46 17.41
C PRO A 186 12.89 -0.07 16.93
N ALA A 187 13.12 -1.38 17.01
CA ALA A 187 14.35 -2.01 16.51
C ALA A 187 14.60 -1.74 15.01
N LEU A 188 13.53 -1.71 14.20
CA LEU A 188 13.64 -1.32 12.80
C LEU A 188 13.96 0.16 12.62
N LYS A 189 13.45 1.03 13.49
CA LYS A 189 13.76 2.46 13.43
C LYS A 189 15.24 2.73 13.75
N GLU A 190 15.79 2.04 14.73
CA GLU A 190 17.22 2.11 15.06
C GLU A 190 18.09 1.67 13.88
N LYS A 191 17.71 0.56 13.23
CA LYS A 191 18.44 0.03 12.07
C LYS A 191 18.26 0.84 10.78
N TYR A 192 17.13 1.52 10.63
CA TYR A 192 16.75 2.25 9.42
C TYR A 192 16.37 3.69 9.77
N PRO A 193 17.35 4.61 9.89
CA PRO A 193 17.11 5.96 10.42
C PRO A 193 16.18 6.82 9.57
N LYS A 194 16.07 6.58 8.25
CA LYS A 194 15.11 7.27 7.36
C LYS A 194 13.65 6.89 7.67
N SER A 195 13.43 5.77 8.36
CA SER A 195 12.08 5.32 8.69
C SER A 195 11.40 6.22 9.73
N VAL A 196 10.08 6.24 9.73
CA VAL A 196 9.25 6.91 10.73
C VAL A 196 8.61 5.82 11.59
N TYR A 197 8.98 5.81 12.87
CA TYR A 197 8.31 4.95 13.84
C TYR A 197 6.99 5.58 14.25
N LEU A 198 5.88 4.90 13.97
CA LEU A 198 4.54 5.34 14.39
C LEU A 198 3.95 4.48 15.50
N GLY A 199 4.79 3.65 16.14
CA GLY A 199 4.32 2.67 17.09
C GLY A 199 3.61 1.50 16.41
N ARG A 200 3.04 0.65 17.24
CA ARG A 200 2.02 -0.29 16.78
C ARG A 200 0.79 0.53 16.40
N ILE A 201 0.71 0.89 15.12
CA ILE A 201 -0.49 1.49 14.52
C ILE A 201 -1.64 0.46 14.52
N VAL A 202 -1.31 -0.82 14.75
CA VAL A 202 -2.15 -2.01 14.66
C VAL A 202 -2.19 -2.78 15.97
#